data_AF-A0A086QLK9-F1
#
_entry.id   AF-A0A086QLK9-F1
#
_cell.length_a   1.000
_cell.length_b   1.000
_cell.length_c   1.000
_cell.angle_alpha   90.00
_cell.angle_beta   90.00
_cell.angle_gamma   90.00
#
_symmetry.space_group_name_H-M   'P 1'
#
loop_
_entity.id
_entity.type
_entity.pdbx_description
1 polymer ?
#
loop_
_entity_poly.entity_id
_entity_poly.type
_entity_poly.pdbx_seq_one_letter_code
_entity_poly.pdbx_strand_id
1 'polypeptide(L)'
;MKETSCFVSRHFDAQLERARREATVAGGGAPCLERSHLFKEVVLPEYGPGASNAAILSFFKAPLSENETQVETSDSVSSVSAQGASPGGGSSKEERTVRLCTERISVPEVLFHPPDVGSSECGIVELIQRSISLLPRELQPFACSEILLVGGSSQFPGLRQRLWQELRAVLPEHWDVNIYTEAEPQFSVWRGASCSYADRALFDLNAVTREQFSEAGTPLCRSNGKHTGRGALDGGLY
;
A
#
# COMPACT_ATOMS: atom_id res chain seq x y z
N MET A 1 0.10 5.60 7.18
CA MET A 1 0.25 7.08 7.05
C MET A 1 0.24 7.52 5.59
N LYS A 2 1.06 6.91 4.72
CA LYS A 2 0.96 7.12 3.27
C LYS A 2 -0.34 6.56 2.71
N GLU A 3 -0.81 5.44 3.24
CA GLU A 3 -2.01 4.71 2.80
C GLU A 3 -3.30 5.47 3.07
N THR A 4 -3.34 6.27 4.15
CA THR A 4 -4.47 7.12 4.50
C THR A 4 -4.45 8.46 3.77
N SER A 5 -3.30 8.83 3.19
CA SER A 5 -3.09 10.14 2.59
C SER A 5 -2.96 10.07 1.07
N CYS A 6 -2.51 8.97 0.51
CA CYS A 6 -2.39 8.75 -0.93
C CYS A 6 -3.42 7.73 -1.39
N PHE A 7 -3.75 7.76 -2.68
CA PHE A 7 -4.65 6.78 -3.29
C PHE A 7 -4.23 6.52 -4.73
N VAL A 8 -4.55 5.33 -5.23
CA VAL A 8 -4.26 4.95 -6.61
C VAL A 8 -5.37 5.47 -7.51
N SER A 9 -5.00 6.32 -8.47
CA SER A 9 -5.93 6.87 -9.44
C SER A 9 -6.23 5.87 -10.56
N ARG A 10 -7.47 5.88 -11.07
CA ARG A 10 -7.84 5.19 -12.31
C ARG A 10 -7.49 5.98 -13.57
N HIS A 11 -7.40 7.31 -13.44
CA HIS A 11 -7.14 8.23 -14.55
C HIS A 11 -6.05 9.21 -14.12
N PHE A 12 -4.83 8.68 -13.97
CA PHE A 12 -3.69 9.41 -13.42
C PHE A 12 -3.45 10.72 -14.17
N ASP A 13 -3.31 10.68 -15.50
CA ASP A 13 -3.03 11.88 -16.31
C ASP A 13 -4.11 12.95 -16.16
N ALA A 14 -5.39 12.56 -16.22
CA ALA A 14 -6.50 13.49 -16.10
C ALA A 14 -6.55 14.14 -14.70
N GLN A 15 -6.27 13.35 -13.64
CA GLN A 15 -6.25 13.87 -12.28
C GLN A 15 -4.99 14.72 -12.00
N LEU A 16 -3.85 14.38 -12.60
CA LEU A 16 -2.62 15.16 -12.52
C LEU A 16 -2.78 16.52 -13.20
N GLU A 17 -3.33 16.54 -14.41
CA GLU A 17 -3.62 17.78 -15.12
C GLU A 17 -4.66 18.63 -14.40
N ARG A 18 -5.68 18.00 -13.80
CA ARG A 18 -6.62 18.69 -12.92
C ARG A 18 -5.92 19.30 -11.70
N ALA A 19 -5.08 18.55 -11.01
CA ALA A 19 -4.34 19.03 -9.84
C ALA A 19 -3.41 20.20 -10.21
N ARG A 20 -2.72 20.13 -11.37
CA ARG A 20 -1.89 21.22 -11.90
C ARG A 20 -2.71 22.47 -12.22
N ARG A 21 -3.86 22.33 -12.88
CA ARG A 21 -4.75 23.45 -13.18
C ARG A 21 -5.23 24.13 -11.90
N GLU A 22 -5.70 23.34 -10.93
CA GLU A 22 -6.13 23.83 -9.62
C GLU A 22 -4.99 24.55 -8.87
N ALA A 23 -3.74 24.10 -9.03
CA ALA A 23 -2.56 24.77 -8.47
C ALA A 23 -2.22 26.10 -9.18
N THR A 24 -2.36 26.19 -10.50
CA THR A 24 -2.07 27.43 -11.26
C THR A 24 -3.10 28.53 -11.02
N VAL A 25 -4.38 28.18 -10.83
CA VAL A 25 -5.46 29.13 -10.49
C VAL A 25 -5.25 29.72 -9.10
N ALA A 26 -4.52 29.02 -8.21
CA ALA A 26 -4.23 29.44 -6.84
C ALA A 26 -3.15 30.54 -6.71
N GLY A 27 -2.71 31.15 -7.82
CA GLY A 27 -1.69 32.22 -7.89
C GLY A 27 -2.09 33.55 -7.22
N GLY A 28 -2.51 33.52 -5.96
CA GLY A 28 -2.86 34.72 -5.18
C GLY A 28 -3.73 34.50 -3.93
N GLY A 29 -4.13 33.28 -3.58
CA GLY A 29 -4.83 33.02 -2.31
C GLY A 29 -6.22 32.38 -2.41
N ALA A 30 -6.30 31.20 -3.02
CA ALA A 30 -7.28 30.17 -2.64
C ALA A 30 -6.69 28.81 -3.04
N PRO A 31 -6.55 27.83 -2.12
CA PRO A 31 -5.87 26.55 -2.38
C PRO A 31 -6.63 25.71 -3.41
N CYS A 32 -6.00 24.66 -3.98
CA CYS A 32 -6.71 23.59 -4.69
C CYS A 32 -8.01 23.30 -3.94
N LEU A 33 -9.18 23.51 -4.58
CA LEU A 33 -10.49 23.63 -3.91
C LEU A 33 -10.54 22.67 -2.72
N GLU A 34 -10.71 23.19 -1.50
CA GLU A 34 -10.77 22.38 -0.25
C GLU A 34 -11.80 21.24 -0.34
N ARG A 35 -12.73 21.35 -1.29
CA ARG A 35 -13.79 20.39 -1.60
C ARG A 35 -13.40 19.27 -2.56
N SER A 36 -12.18 19.26 -3.10
CA SER A 36 -11.72 18.19 -3.99
C SER A 36 -11.19 17.01 -3.17
N HIS A 37 -11.54 15.78 -3.58
CA HIS A 37 -10.96 14.56 -3.00
C HIS A 37 -9.44 14.45 -3.23
N LEU A 38 -8.86 15.32 -4.08
CA LEU A 38 -7.44 15.45 -4.35
C LEU A 38 -6.72 16.26 -3.27
N PHE A 39 -7.40 17.13 -2.53
CA PHE A 39 -6.79 17.92 -1.46
C PHE A 39 -6.83 17.19 -0.11
N LYS A 40 -5.72 17.22 0.63
CA LYS A 40 -5.69 16.81 2.04
C LYS A 40 -4.72 17.70 2.81
N GLU A 41 -5.22 18.35 3.86
CA GLU A 41 -4.38 19.04 4.82
C GLU A 41 -4.03 18.09 5.97
N VAL A 42 -2.76 18.05 6.34
CA VAL A 42 -2.22 17.18 7.39
C VAL A 42 -1.55 18.07 8.43
N VAL A 43 -2.06 18.04 9.65
CA VAL A 43 -1.44 18.70 10.81
C VAL A 43 -0.25 17.86 11.25
N LEU A 44 0.94 18.43 11.24
CA LEU A 44 2.14 17.75 11.74
C LEU A 44 2.14 17.75 13.27
N PRO A 45 2.55 16.63 13.90
CA PRO A 45 2.73 16.62 15.34
C PRO A 45 3.90 17.55 15.69
N GLU A 46 3.83 18.16 16.87
CA GLU A 46 4.94 18.96 17.37
C GLU A 46 6.15 18.05 17.62
N TYR A 47 7.28 18.35 16.98
CA TYR A 47 8.55 17.69 17.24
C TYR A 47 9.42 18.63 18.10
N GLY A 48 9.83 18.20 19.29
CA GLY A 48 10.71 18.97 20.17
C GLY A 48 10.75 18.48 21.62
N PRO A 49 11.61 19.05 22.48
CA PRO A 49 11.84 18.63 23.87
C PRO A 49 10.65 18.84 24.83
N GLY A 50 9.46 19.22 24.34
CA GLY A 50 8.21 19.32 25.09
C GLY A 50 7.02 18.62 24.42
N ALA A 51 7.27 17.77 23.42
CA ALA A 51 6.23 17.04 22.71
C ALA A 51 5.76 15.80 23.49
N SER A 52 4.45 15.62 23.62
CA SER A 52 3.90 14.40 24.22
C SER A 52 3.97 13.24 23.23
N ASN A 53 4.46 12.09 23.68
CA ASN A 53 4.46 10.85 22.89
C ASN A 53 3.05 10.49 22.39
N ALA A 54 1.99 10.87 23.11
CA ALA A 54 0.61 10.64 22.69
C ALA A 54 0.23 11.44 21.43
N ALA A 55 0.73 12.68 21.28
CA ALA A 55 0.48 13.52 20.11
C ALA A 55 1.25 13.03 18.87
N ILE A 56 2.45 12.48 19.08
CA ILE A 56 3.22 11.84 18.01
C ILE A 56 2.54 10.53 17.59
N LEU A 57 2.07 9.71 18.54
CA LEU A 57 1.44 8.43 18.25
C LEU A 57 0.04 8.55 17.64
N SER A 58 -0.74 9.58 18.01
CA SER A 58 -2.06 9.82 17.40
C SER A 58 -1.95 10.09 15.90
N PHE A 59 -0.87 10.75 15.47
CA PHE A 59 -0.58 10.99 14.06
C PHE A 59 -0.33 9.70 13.25
N PHE A 60 0.23 8.66 13.90
CA PHE A 60 0.49 7.37 13.26
C PHE A 60 -0.70 6.40 13.30
N LYS A 61 -1.72 6.69 14.11
CA LYS A 61 -2.90 5.85 14.23
C LYS A 61 -3.85 6.16 13.07
N ALA A 62 -4.05 5.19 12.17
CA ALA A 62 -5.05 5.31 11.12
C ALA A 62 -6.45 5.50 11.77
N PRO A 63 -7.33 6.35 11.20
CA PRO A 63 -8.71 6.40 11.65
C PRO A 63 -9.34 5.02 11.45
N LEU A 64 -9.99 4.50 12.50
CA LEU A 64 -10.68 3.23 12.46
C LEU A 64 -11.93 3.36 11.58
N SER A 65 -12.04 2.46 10.61
CA SER A 65 -13.21 2.09 9.79
C SER A 65 -13.89 3.15 8.93
N GLU A 66 -14.02 2.79 7.65
CA GLU A 66 -14.95 3.30 6.66
C GLU A 66 -16.40 3.19 7.18
N ASN A 67 -17.02 4.31 7.54
CA ASN A 67 -18.49 4.39 7.57
C ASN A 67 -19.09 5.80 7.40
N GLU A 68 -18.32 6.79 6.93
CA GLU A 68 -18.87 8.10 6.54
C GLU A 68 -18.33 8.58 5.19
N THR A 69 -18.57 7.79 4.15
CA THR A 69 -18.61 8.34 2.79
C THR A 69 -19.80 7.74 2.05
N GLN A 70 -20.99 7.93 2.63
CA GLN A 70 -22.19 8.04 1.81
C GLN A 70 -22.10 9.41 1.14
N VAL A 71 -21.73 9.39 -0.14
CA VAL A 71 -21.97 10.51 -1.05
C VAL A 71 -23.49 10.56 -1.27
N GLU A 72 -24.21 11.21 -0.37
CA GLU A 72 -25.57 11.65 -0.63
C GLU A 72 -25.52 13.08 -1.16
N THR A 73 -25.82 13.19 -2.44
CA THR A 73 -26.26 14.42 -3.08
C THR A 73 -27.57 14.86 -2.45
N SER A 74 -27.55 15.91 -1.61
CA SER A 74 -28.73 16.74 -1.43
C SER A 74 -28.32 18.17 -1.07
N ASP A 75 -28.84 19.10 -1.87
CA ASP A 75 -28.81 20.53 -1.62
C ASP A 75 -29.48 20.84 -0.26
N SER A 76 -28.77 21.50 0.65
CA SER A 76 -29.37 22.53 1.52
C SER A 76 -28.32 23.23 2.38
N VAL A 77 -28.45 24.54 2.38
CA VAL A 77 -27.63 25.55 3.04
C VAL A 77 -27.71 25.41 4.56
N SER A 78 -26.55 25.48 5.23
CA SER A 78 -26.48 26.09 6.55
C SER A 78 -25.16 26.85 6.71
N SER A 79 -25.31 28.15 6.90
CA SER A 79 -24.28 29.15 7.10
C SER A 79 -23.65 29.02 8.48
N VAL A 80 -22.34 28.90 8.56
CA VAL A 80 -21.58 29.21 9.78
C VAL A 80 -20.78 30.48 9.57
N SER A 81 -21.13 31.46 10.39
CA SER A 81 -20.74 32.86 10.33
C SER A 81 -19.25 33.11 10.56
N ALA A 82 -18.74 34.10 9.84
CA ALA A 82 -17.51 34.81 10.16
C ALA A 82 -17.67 35.62 11.46
N GLN A 83 -16.82 35.36 12.44
CA GLN A 83 -16.47 36.22 13.59
C GLN A 83 -14.97 35.98 13.80
N GLY A 84 -14.05 36.92 13.78
CA GLY A 84 -14.04 38.29 14.27
C GLY A 84 -12.67 38.46 14.93
N ALA A 85 -11.82 39.35 14.40
CA ALA A 85 -10.45 39.53 14.88
C ALA A 85 -10.42 40.24 16.25
N SER A 86 -9.53 39.82 17.15
CA SER A 86 -8.94 40.70 18.17
C SER A 86 -7.55 40.21 18.60
N PRO A 87 -6.56 41.09 18.84
CA PRO A 87 -5.18 40.73 19.13
C PRO A 87 -4.92 40.71 20.65
N GLY A 88 -4.25 39.67 21.15
CA GLY A 88 -3.83 39.58 22.55
C GLY A 88 -2.88 38.40 22.77
N GLY A 89 -1.64 38.70 23.16
CA GLY A 89 -0.52 37.77 23.21
C GLY A 89 -0.58 36.72 24.33
N GLY A 90 -0.07 35.53 23.98
CA GLY A 90 0.17 34.38 24.87
C GLY A 90 0.66 33.18 24.07
N SER A 91 1.94 33.18 23.66
CA SER A 91 2.68 32.09 22.99
C SER A 91 1.82 31.08 22.22
N SER A 92 1.20 31.50 21.11
CA SER A 92 0.48 30.59 20.21
C SER A 92 1.48 29.63 19.59
N LYS A 93 1.46 28.37 20.03
CA LYS A 93 2.13 27.28 19.33
C LYS A 93 1.57 27.22 17.91
N GLU A 94 2.37 27.61 16.93
CA GLU A 94 2.00 27.56 15.52
C GLU A 94 1.75 26.10 15.11
N GLU A 95 0.49 25.77 14.87
CA GLU A 95 0.08 24.50 14.31
C GLU A 95 0.66 24.39 12.89
N ARG A 96 1.64 23.51 12.71
CA ARG A 96 2.31 23.32 11.42
C ARG A 96 1.48 22.39 10.55
N THR A 97 0.82 22.94 9.52
CA THR A 97 0.07 22.15 8.55
C THR A 97 0.83 21.98 7.24
N VAL A 98 0.66 20.81 6.61
CA VAL A 98 1.16 20.51 5.27
C VAL A 98 -0.02 20.18 4.37
N ARG A 99 -0.08 20.85 3.22
CA ARG A 99 -1.11 20.63 2.21
C ARG A 99 -0.58 19.68 1.14
N LEU A 100 -1.33 18.62 0.89
CA LEU A 100 -1.02 17.61 -0.13
C LEU A 100 -2.06 17.69 -1.25
N CYS A 101 -1.61 17.76 -2.49
CA CYS A 101 -2.47 17.70 -3.69
C CYS A 101 -1.91 16.64 -4.64
N THR A 102 -1.00 17.02 -5.52
CA THR A 102 -0.40 16.14 -6.54
C THR A 102 0.30 14.90 -5.95
N GLU A 103 0.93 15.06 -4.80
CA GLU A 103 1.71 14.02 -4.12
C GLU A 103 0.84 12.79 -3.77
N ARG A 104 -0.46 13.00 -3.53
CA ARG A 104 -1.38 11.93 -3.14
C ARG A 104 -1.64 10.92 -4.25
N ILE A 105 -1.48 11.32 -5.51
CA ILE A 105 -1.63 10.46 -6.69
C ILE A 105 -0.29 10.07 -7.29
N SER A 106 0.72 10.95 -7.25
CA SER A 106 2.04 10.67 -7.83
C SER A 106 2.85 9.64 -7.04
N VAL A 107 2.77 9.64 -5.71
CA VAL A 107 3.51 8.68 -4.87
C VAL A 107 3.13 7.22 -5.16
N PRO A 108 1.84 6.83 -5.17
CA PRO A 108 1.47 5.45 -5.47
C PRO A 108 1.63 5.08 -6.96
N GLU A 109 1.64 6.05 -7.88
CA GLU A 109 1.84 5.79 -9.31
C GLU A 109 3.22 5.21 -9.62
N VAL A 110 4.23 5.47 -8.78
CA VAL A 110 5.57 4.87 -8.88
C VAL A 110 5.54 3.34 -8.91
N LEU A 111 4.51 2.71 -8.34
CA LEU A 111 4.34 1.25 -8.39
C LEU A 111 3.97 0.74 -9.80
N PHE A 112 3.30 1.57 -10.60
CA PHE A 112 2.85 1.24 -11.95
C PHE A 112 3.83 1.76 -13.00
N HIS A 113 4.36 2.97 -12.80
CA HIS A 113 5.28 3.65 -13.70
C HIS A 113 6.55 4.14 -12.97
N PRO A 114 7.49 3.24 -12.59
CA PRO A 114 8.76 3.63 -11.99
C PRO A 114 9.64 4.61 -12.81
N PRO A 115 9.62 4.61 -14.16
CA PRO A 115 10.39 5.56 -14.97
C PRO A 115 10.08 7.04 -14.68
N ASP A 116 8.89 7.36 -14.18
CA ASP A 116 8.49 8.74 -13.86
C ASP A 116 9.34 9.37 -12.75
N VAL A 117 9.95 8.54 -11.89
CA VAL A 117 10.88 8.97 -10.83
C VAL A 117 12.34 8.69 -11.18
N GLY A 118 12.64 8.35 -12.43
CA GLY A 118 13.99 8.04 -12.90
C GLY A 118 14.48 6.65 -12.54
N SER A 119 13.59 5.73 -12.16
CA SER A 119 13.92 4.32 -11.95
C SER A 119 13.82 3.54 -13.25
N SER A 120 14.82 2.73 -13.59
CA SER A 120 14.81 1.85 -14.76
C SER A 120 14.09 0.51 -14.54
N GLU A 121 13.48 0.33 -13.37
CA GLU A 121 12.75 -0.89 -13.01
C GLU A 121 11.38 -0.96 -13.71
N CYS A 122 10.86 -2.18 -13.88
CA CYS A 122 9.52 -2.38 -14.42
C CYS A 122 8.43 -2.19 -13.36
N GLY A 123 7.23 -1.81 -13.83
CA GLY A 123 6.05 -1.66 -12.98
C GLY A 123 5.55 -3.01 -12.43
N ILE A 124 4.70 -2.93 -11.41
CA ILE A 124 4.14 -4.12 -10.74
C ILE A 124 3.36 -5.03 -11.71
N VAL A 125 2.69 -4.46 -12.71
CA VAL A 125 1.90 -5.20 -13.71
C VAL A 125 2.82 -6.07 -14.57
N GLU A 126 3.90 -5.49 -15.09
CA GLU A 126 4.89 -6.20 -15.89
C GLU A 126 5.63 -7.26 -15.06
N LEU A 127 5.94 -6.96 -13.80
CA LEU A 127 6.54 -7.91 -12.87
C LEU A 127 5.66 -9.14 -12.63
N ILE A 128 4.35 -8.94 -12.46
CA ILE A 128 3.38 -10.04 -12.29
C ILE A 128 3.31 -10.86 -13.57
N GLN A 129 3.14 -10.20 -14.72
CA GLN A 129 3.10 -10.91 -16.02
C GLN A 129 4.36 -11.74 -16.24
N ARG A 130 5.54 -11.17 -15.98
CA ARG A 130 6.82 -11.87 -16.09
C ARG A 130 6.89 -13.06 -15.13
N SER A 131 6.48 -12.88 -13.87
CA SER A 131 6.47 -13.96 -12.88
C SER A 131 5.56 -15.11 -13.31
N ILE A 132 4.38 -14.81 -13.86
CA ILE A 132 3.45 -15.83 -14.37
C ILE A 132 4.03 -16.52 -15.60
N SER A 133 4.70 -15.79 -16.49
CA SER A 133 5.32 -16.37 -17.69
C SER A 133 6.44 -17.39 -17.39
N LEU A 134 7.05 -17.30 -16.19
CA LEU A 134 8.08 -18.23 -15.73
C LEU A 134 7.49 -19.54 -15.18
N LEU A 135 6.19 -19.59 -14.89
CA LEU A 135 5.52 -20.80 -14.42
C LEU A 135 5.25 -21.77 -15.59
N PRO A 136 5.17 -23.09 -15.33
CA PRO A 136 4.66 -24.07 -16.30
C PRO A 136 3.31 -23.65 -16.88
N ARG A 137 3.09 -23.86 -18.18
CA ARG A 137 1.91 -23.34 -18.91
C ARG A 137 0.59 -23.76 -18.28
N GLU A 138 0.55 -24.94 -17.68
CA GLU A 138 -0.63 -25.53 -17.06
C GLU A 138 -1.03 -24.78 -15.77
N LEU A 139 -0.06 -24.15 -15.08
CA LEU A 139 -0.28 -23.43 -13.83
C LEU A 139 -0.52 -21.93 -14.03
N GLN A 140 -0.21 -21.38 -15.22
CA GLN A 140 -0.35 -19.95 -15.49
C GLN A 140 -1.79 -19.43 -15.28
N PRO A 141 -2.85 -20.09 -15.79
CA PRO A 141 -4.21 -19.62 -15.59
C PRO A 141 -4.62 -19.65 -14.10
N PHE A 142 -4.20 -20.67 -13.38
CA PHE A 142 -4.47 -20.80 -11.94
C PHE A 142 -3.76 -19.71 -11.11
N ALA A 143 -2.52 -19.37 -11.48
CA ALA A 143 -1.79 -18.28 -10.83
C ALA A 143 -2.45 -16.92 -11.08
N CYS A 144 -3.04 -16.70 -12.26
CA CYS A 144 -3.81 -15.49 -12.56
C CYS A 144 -5.10 -15.39 -11.74
N SER A 145 -5.77 -16.51 -11.48
CA SER A 145 -7.02 -16.54 -10.71
C SER A 145 -6.80 -16.37 -9.21
N GLU A 146 -5.59 -16.59 -8.70
CA GLU A 146 -5.28 -16.61 -7.27
C GLU A 146 -4.20 -15.59 -6.87
N ILE A 147 -4.49 -14.30 -7.07
CA ILE A 147 -3.58 -13.21 -6.68
C ILE A 147 -3.98 -12.64 -5.31
N LEU A 148 -3.13 -12.77 -4.31
CA LEU A 148 -3.34 -12.19 -2.97
C LEU A 148 -2.48 -10.94 -2.75
N LEU A 149 -3.10 -9.82 -2.36
CA LEU A 149 -2.40 -8.59 -1.99
C LEU A 149 -2.05 -8.58 -0.49
N VAL A 150 -0.76 -8.51 -0.19
CA VAL A 150 -0.22 -8.51 1.19
C VAL A 150 0.67 -7.28 1.45
N GLY A 151 0.81 -6.91 2.72
CA GLY A 151 1.67 -5.81 3.18
C GLY A 151 0.91 -4.50 3.47
N GLY A 152 1.63 -3.48 3.93
CA GLY A 152 1.02 -2.17 4.22
C GLY A 152 0.65 -1.40 2.96
N SER A 153 1.51 -1.43 1.93
CA SER A 153 1.28 -0.70 0.68
C SER A 153 0.07 -1.23 -0.11
N SER A 154 -0.44 -2.44 0.16
CA SER A 154 -1.64 -2.93 -0.50
C SER A 154 -2.92 -2.22 -0.06
N GLN A 155 -2.87 -1.47 1.04
CA GLN A 155 -4.01 -0.71 1.58
C GLN A 155 -4.26 0.60 0.84
N PHE A 156 -3.49 0.95 -0.20
CA PHE A 156 -3.80 2.12 -0.99
C PHE A 156 -5.22 2.01 -1.59
N PRO A 157 -6.11 2.96 -1.31
CA PRO A 157 -7.45 2.95 -1.90
C PRO A 157 -7.35 2.94 -3.43
N GLY A 158 -8.13 2.08 -4.09
CA GLY A 158 -8.13 1.95 -5.55
C GLY A 158 -7.05 1.04 -6.14
N LEU A 159 -6.07 0.58 -5.35
CA LEU A 159 -4.97 -0.27 -5.85
C LEU A 159 -5.48 -1.55 -6.49
N ARG A 160 -6.36 -2.27 -5.79
CA ARG A 160 -6.94 -3.54 -6.28
C ARG A 160 -7.63 -3.35 -7.63
N GLN A 161 -8.44 -2.30 -7.75
CA GLN A 161 -9.20 -2.01 -8.96
C GLN A 161 -8.29 -1.61 -10.12
N ARG A 162 -7.30 -0.74 -9.89
CA ARG A 162 -6.32 -0.36 -10.92
C ARG A 162 -5.50 -1.57 -11.37
N LEU A 163 -4.98 -2.35 -10.42
CA LEU A 163 -4.18 -3.53 -10.72
C LEU A 163 -4.97 -4.57 -11.53
N TRP A 164 -6.24 -4.81 -11.17
CA TRP A 164 -7.10 -5.71 -11.93
C TRP A 164 -7.31 -5.22 -13.37
N GLN A 165 -7.57 -3.92 -13.57
CA GLN A 165 -7.78 -3.34 -14.90
C GLN A 165 -6.54 -3.47 -15.78
N GLU A 166 -5.37 -3.12 -15.25
CA GLU A 166 -4.09 -3.20 -15.97
C GLU A 166 -3.70 -4.65 -16.28
N LEU A 167 -3.84 -5.57 -15.31
CA LEU A 167 -3.58 -6.99 -15.55
C LEU A 167 -4.53 -7.57 -16.59
N ARG A 168 -5.81 -7.17 -16.56
CA ARG A 168 -6.79 -7.65 -17.53
C ARG A 168 -6.49 -7.18 -18.95
N ALA A 169 -5.92 -6.00 -19.12
CA ALA A 169 -5.51 -5.49 -20.43
C ALA A 169 -4.32 -6.25 -21.03
N VAL A 170 -3.49 -6.85 -20.18
CA VAL A 170 -2.23 -7.51 -20.58
C VAL A 170 -2.37 -9.03 -20.70
N LEU A 171 -3.24 -9.65 -19.90
CA LEU A 171 -3.42 -11.10 -19.84
C LEU A 171 -4.43 -11.61 -20.88
N PRO A 172 -4.33 -12.89 -21.31
CA PRO A 172 -5.28 -13.50 -22.24
C PRO A 172 -6.75 -13.44 -21.76
N GLU A 173 -7.67 -13.17 -22.69
CA GLU A 173 -9.08 -12.93 -22.35
C GLU A 173 -9.76 -14.16 -21.69
N HIS A 174 -9.34 -15.37 -22.04
CA HIS A 174 -9.92 -16.60 -21.51
C HIS A 174 -9.40 -17.00 -20.12
N TRP A 175 -8.43 -16.26 -19.55
CA TRP A 175 -7.97 -16.49 -18.19
C TRP A 175 -8.78 -15.65 -17.20
N ASP A 176 -9.20 -16.29 -16.12
CA ASP A 176 -9.84 -15.62 -15.00
C ASP A 176 -8.78 -14.90 -14.17
N VAL A 177 -9.04 -13.65 -13.83
CA VAL A 177 -8.16 -12.81 -13.01
C VAL A 177 -8.91 -12.39 -11.77
N ASN A 178 -8.55 -12.96 -10.60
CA ASN A 178 -9.09 -12.54 -9.33
C ASN A 178 -7.99 -12.05 -8.41
N ILE A 179 -8.28 -10.93 -7.74
CA ILE A 179 -7.37 -10.29 -6.79
C ILE A 179 -8.06 -10.22 -5.44
N TYR A 180 -7.50 -10.94 -4.48
CA TYR A 180 -7.96 -11.01 -3.10
C TYR A 180 -7.21 -10.00 -2.23
N THR A 181 -7.90 -9.52 -1.19
CA THR A 181 -7.33 -8.60 -0.21
C THR A 181 -7.88 -8.98 1.16
N GLU A 182 -7.00 -9.10 2.14
CA GLU A 182 -7.37 -9.38 3.53
C GLU A 182 -7.80 -8.08 4.24
N ALA A 183 -8.53 -8.19 5.36
CA ALA A 183 -8.94 -7.02 6.15
C ALA A 183 -7.74 -6.23 6.72
N GLU A 184 -6.67 -6.93 7.12
CA GLU A 184 -5.47 -6.32 7.68
C GLU A 184 -4.20 -6.84 7.00
N PRO A 185 -3.95 -6.48 5.73
CA PRO A 185 -2.88 -7.09 4.94
C PRO A 185 -1.47 -6.80 5.48
N GLN A 186 -1.31 -5.78 6.34
CA GLN A 186 -0.06 -5.45 7.04
C GLN A 186 0.39 -6.56 8.01
N PHE A 187 -0.55 -7.32 8.54
CA PHE A 187 -0.27 -8.42 9.48
C PHE A 187 -0.35 -9.79 8.82
N SER A 188 -0.69 -9.87 7.53
CA SER A 188 -0.90 -11.12 6.80
C SER A 188 0.31 -12.05 6.89
N VAL A 189 1.51 -11.53 6.66
CA VAL A 189 2.77 -12.30 6.72
C VAL A 189 3.02 -12.82 8.14
N TRP A 190 2.81 -11.98 9.15
CA TRP A 190 3.01 -12.37 10.55
C TRP A 190 1.98 -13.41 11.00
N ARG A 191 0.70 -13.26 10.61
CA ARG A 191 -0.35 -14.25 10.88
C ARG A 191 -0.04 -15.58 10.22
N GLY A 192 0.34 -15.58 8.94
CA GLY A 192 0.74 -16.78 8.22
C GLY A 192 1.91 -17.51 8.90
N ALA A 193 2.94 -16.77 9.31
CA ALA A 193 4.05 -17.34 10.06
C ALA A 193 3.61 -17.88 11.43
N SER A 194 2.81 -17.13 12.19
CA SER A 194 2.31 -17.56 13.50
C SER A 194 1.47 -18.83 13.40
N CYS A 195 0.60 -18.95 12.40
CA CYS A 195 -0.16 -20.18 12.13
C CYS A 195 0.77 -21.35 11.76
N SER A 196 1.75 -21.12 10.87
CA SER A 196 2.69 -22.17 10.46
C SER A 196 3.57 -22.66 11.61
N TYR A 197 3.93 -21.80 12.56
CA TYR A 197 4.75 -22.18 13.72
C TYR A 197 3.93 -22.71 14.90
N ALA A 198 2.62 -22.43 14.95
CA ALA A 198 1.73 -23.03 15.93
C ALA A 198 1.48 -24.52 15.65
N ASP A 199 1.54 -24.93 14.38
CA ASP A 199 1.51 -26.34 13.99
C ASP A 199 2.85 -27.02 14.31
N ARG A 200 2.81 -27.97 15.25
CA ARG A 200 3.99 -28.68 15.70
C ARG A 200 4.65 -29.50 14.60
N ALA A 201 3.87 -30.09 13.69
CA ALA A 201 4.42 -30.91 12.61
C ALA A 201 5.18 -30.04 11.60
N LEU A 202 4.62 -28.88 11.23
CA LEU A 202 5.31 -27.92 10.36
C LEU A 202 6.51 -27.28 11.06
N PHE A 203 6.43 -27.03 12.37
CA PHE A 203 7.55 -26.52 13.14
C PHE A 203 8.72 -27.52 13.15
N ASP A 204 8.47 -28.77 13.56
CA ASP A 204 9.53 -29.78 13.68
C ASP A 204 10.15 -30.14 12.31
N LEU A 205 9.38 -30.03 11.21
CA LEU A 205 9.89 -30.24 9.85
C LEU A 205 10.82 -29.13 9.35
N ASN A 206 10.56 -27.88 9.74
CA ASN A 206 11.27 -26.71 9.18
C ASN A 206 12.32 -26.12 10.13
N ALA A 207 12.19 -26.34 11.44
CA ALA A 207 13.10 -25.81 12.44
C ALA A 207 14.49 -26.46 12.32
N VAL A 208 15.53 -25.63 12.47
CA VAL A 208 16.93 -26.09 12.52
C VAL A 208 17.41 -26.01 13.95
N THR A 209 17.84 -27.14 14.51
CA THR A 209 18.39 -27.16 15.87
C THR A 209 19.81 -26.61 15.90
N ARG A 210 20.26 -26.20 17.09
CA ARG A 210 21.64 -25.73 17.29
C ARG A 210 22.68 -26.78 16.92
N GLU A 211 22.39 -28.05 17.20
CA GLU A 211 23.29 -29.18 16.89
C GLU A 211 23.41 -29.35 15.37
N GLN A 212 22.28 -29.42 14.66
CA GLN A 212 22.23 -29.51 13.21
C GLN A 212 22.97 -28.33 12.53
N PHE A 213 22.82 -27.11 13.07
CA PHE A 213 23.56 -25.95 12.58
C PHE A 213 25.06 -26.03 12.88
N SER A 214 25.45 -26.58 14.03
CA SER A 214 26.87 -26.70 14.39
C SER A 214 27.60 -27.71 13.49
N GLU A 215 26.90 -28.74 13.03
CA GLU A 215 27.44 -29.77 12.12
C GLU A 215 27.46 -29.32 10.65
N ALA A 216 26.34 -28.81 10.15
CA ALA A 216 26.17 -28.52 8.72
C ALA A 216 26.34 -27.03 8.36
N GLY A 217 26.29 -26.13 9.33
CA GLY A 217 26.48 -24.69 9.16
C GLY A 217 25.40 -24.00 8.33
N THR A 218 25.76 -22.84 7.76
CA THR A 218 24.88 -21.99 6.94
C THR A 218 24.22 -22.68 5.73
N PRO A 219 24.86 -23.65 5.04
CA PRO A 219 24.22 -24.39 3.95
C PRO A 219 22.88 -25.03 4.32
N LEU A 220 22.76 -25.58 5.54
CA LEU A 220 21.54 -26.22 6.02
C LEU A 220 20.36 -25.24 6.09
N CYS A 221 20.58 -24.02 6.58
CA CYS A 221 19.55 -22.98 6.61
C CYS A 221 19.09 -22.58 5.21
N ARG A 222 20.00 -22.64 4.21
CA ARG A 222 19.67 -22.32 2.81
C ARG A 222 18.92 -23.44 2.11
N SER A 223 19.13 -24.70 2.50
CA SER A 223 18.40 -25.85 1.96
C SER A 223 17.01 -25.99 2.57
N ASN A 224 16.83 -25.71 3.87
CA ASN A 224 15.50 -25.77 4.51
C ASN A 224 14.50 -24.76 3.92
N GLY A 225 14.97 -23.63 3.38
CA GLY A 225 14.12 -22.67 2.66
C GLY A 225 13.80 -23.06 1.22
N LYS A 226 14.37 -24.16 0.70
CA LYS A 226 14.16 -24.68 -0.64
C LYS A 226 13.42 -26.01 -0.59
N HIS A 227 12.14 -25.97 -0.19
CA HIS A 227 11.17 -26.95 -0.68
C HIS A 227 10.86 -26.66 -2.16
N THR A 228 11.88 -26.45 -2.99
CA THR A 228 11.76 -26.54 -4.44
C THR A 228 11.80 -28.01 -4.78
N GLY A 229 10.74 -28.54 -5.39
CA GLY A 229 10.59 -29.92 -5.83
C GLY A 229 11.66 -30.39 -6.82
N ARG A 230 12.88 -30.60 -6.33
CA ARG A 230 14.00 -31.29 -6.98
C ARG A 230 14.77 -32.01 -5.88
N GLY A 231 14.51 -33.30 -5.69
CA GLY A 231 15.34 -34.13 -4.80
C GLY A 231 14.70 -35.34 -4.14
N ALA A 232 13.50 -35.78 -4.52
CA ALA A 232 12.94 -37.06 -4.06
C ALA A 232 12.98 -38.16 -5.13
N LEU A 233 13.73 -37.96 -6.22
CA LEU A 233 13.96 -38.96 -7.27
C LEU A 233 15.45 -38.96 -7.65
N ASP A 234 16.32 -39.16 -6.67
CA ASP A 234 17.68 -39.65 -6.93
C ASP A 234 18.15 -40.39 -5.67
N GLY A 235 17.83 -41.68 -5.65
CA GLY A 235 18.11 -42.59 -4.56
C GLY A 235 17.73 -44.02 -4.93
N GLY A 236 18.01 -44.42 -6.17
CA GLY A 236 18.10 -45.83 -6.50
C GLY A 236 19.37 -46.39 -5.88
N LEU A 237 19.24 -47.37 -4.98
CA LEU A 237 19.63 -48.77 -5.21
C LEU A 237 19.55 -49.55 -3.89
N TYR A 238 18.91 -50.71 -3.98
CA TYR A 238 18.60 -51.76 -3.00
C TYR A 238 17.31 -51.61 -2.19
#